data_AF-A0A7Y1Y2K5-F1
#
_entry.id   AF-A0A7Y1Y2K5-F1
#
_cell.length_a   1.000
_cell.length_b   1.000
_cell.length_c   1.000
_cell.angle_alpha   90.00
_cell.angle_beta   90.00
_cell.angle_gamma   90.00
#
_symmetry.space_group_name_H-M   'P 1'
#
loop_
_entity.id
_entity.type
_entity.pdbx_description
1 polymer ?
#
loop_
_entity_poly.entity_id
_entity_poly.type
_entity_poly.pdbx_seq_one_letter_code
_entity_poly.pdbx_strand_id
1 'polypeptide(L)'
;MRALRSNPRWDVLDYPGPAARVMDAVWEQAATAKLPRREGFDVRLAMTLRHHGVTEFATANGKDFAEFGFERMWNPLEVKPRRGGGD
;
A
#
# COMPACT_ATOMS: atom_id res chain seq x y z
N MET A 1 2.07 1.87 -21.61
CA MET A 1 0.97 1.74 -20.62
C MET A 1 -0.14 2.79 -20.81
N ARG A 2 0.16 4.08 -21.02
CA ARG A 2 -0.87 5.12 -21.27
C ARG A 2 -1.84 4.79 -22.41
N ALA A 3 -1.35 4.16 -23.48
CA ALA A 3 -2.13 3.71 -24.64
C ALA A 3 -3.19 2.62 -24.32
N LEU A 4 -2.98 1.79 -23.29
CA LEU A 4 -3.95 0.76 -22.89
C LEU A 4 -5.10 1.37 -22.07
N ARG A 5 -4.81 2.40 -21.27
CA ARG A 5 -5.79 3.15 -20.47
C ARG A 5 -6.66 4.10 -21.30
N SER A 6 -6.19 4.55 -22.46
CA SER A 6 -6.98 5.36 -23.39
C SER A 6 -7.90 4.55 -24.29
N ASN A 7 -7.95 3.22 -24.12
CA ASN A 7 -8.80 2.37 -24.94
C ASN A 7 -10.26 2.47 -24.46
N PRO A 8 -11.19 2.97 -25.30
CA PRO A 8 -12.57 3.20 -24.89
C PRO A 8 -13.36 1.92 -24.62
N ARG A 9 -12.83 0.74 -25.00
CA ARG A 9 -13.46 -0.56 -24.74
C ARG A 9 -12.99 -1.21 -23.44
N TRP A 10 -11.98 -0.64 -22.79
CA TRP A 10 -11.39 -1.22 -21.59
C TRP A 10 -11.74 -0.34 -20.40
N ASP A 11 -12.37 -0.95 -19.41
CA ASP A 11 -12.59 -0.30 -18.13
C ASP A 11 -11.46 -0.68 -17.18
N VAL A 12 -10.83 0.32 -16.58
CA VAL A 12 -9.77 0.11 -15.61
C VAL A 12 -10.37 0.34 -14.24
N LEU A 13 -10.67 -0.77 -13.57
CA LEU A 13 -11.20 -0.74 -12.21
C LEU A 13 -10.16 -0.13 -11.26
N ASP A 14 -10.42 1.12 -10.87
CA ASP A 14 -9.70 1.81 -9.81
C ASP A 14 -10.46 1.67 -8.48
N TYR A 15 -9.88 2.20 -7.41
CA TYR A 15 -10.62 2.41 -6.17
C TYR A 15 -11.82 3.34 -6.44
N PRO A 16 -13.02 3.08 -5.90
CA PRO A 16 -14.19 3.91 -6.21
C PRO A 16 -14.16 5.26 -5.47
N GLY A 17 -14.57 6.33 -6.15
CA GLY A 17 -14.83 7.63 -5.56
C GLY A 17 -14.00 8.78 -6.16
N PRO A 18 -14.44 10.04 -5.98
CA PRO A 18 -13.82 11.22 -6.61
C PRO A 18 -12.39 11.51 -6.15
N ALA A 19 -11.96 10.92 -5.03
CA ALA A 19 -10.62 11.05 -4.46
C ALA A 19 -9.69 9.88 -4.82
N ALA A 20 -10.17 8.87 -5.56
CA ALA A 20 -9.41 7.68 -5.87
C ALA A 20 -8.33 7.95 -6.92
N ARG A 21 -7.20 8.51 -6.45
CA ARG A 21 -5.95 8.64 -7.21
C ARG A 21 -4.90 7.61 -6.77
N VAL A 22 -5.34 6.57 -6.07
CA VAL A 22 -4.46 5.52 -5.55
C VAL A 22 -3.73 4.84 -6.69
N MET A 23 -4.45 4.38 -7.74
CA MET A 23 -3.76 3.70 -8.83
C MET A 23 -2.90 4.65 -9.66
N ASP A 24 -3.25 5.94 -9.78
CA ASP A 24 -2.38 6.91 -10.46
C ASP A 24 -1.02 7.04 -9.75
N ALA A 25 -1.01 7.17 -8.42
CA ALA A 25 0.23 7.18 -7.64
C ALA A 25 0.99 5.86 -7.74
N VAL A 26 0.29 4.71 -7.71
CA VAL A 26 0.90 3.38 -7.90
C VAL A 26 1.58 3.29 -9.27
N TRP A 27 0.96 3.79 -10.33
CA TRP A 27 1.51 3.76 -11.68
C TRP A 27 2.70 4.72 -11.84
N GLU A 28 2.66 5.89 -11.22
CA GLU A 28 3.79 6.82 -11.20
C GLU A 28 5.03 6.18 -10.53
N GLN A 29 4.81 5.53 -9.39
CA GLN A 29 5.85 4.78 -8.69
C GLN A 29 6.39 3.62 -9.55
N ALA A 30 5.50 2.87 -10.20
CA ALA A 30 5.88 1.75 -11.07
C ALA A 30 6.61 2.18 -12.35
N ALA A 31 6.38 3.40 -12.83
CA ALA A 31 7.05 3.95 -14.00
C ALA A 31 8.47 4.45 -13.70
N THR A 32 8.75 4.85 -12.46
CA THR A 32 10.03 5.44 -12.05
C THR A 32 11.01 4.39 -11.51
N ALA A 33 10.53 3.35 -10.85
CA ALA A 33 11.40 2.35 -10.26
C ALA A 33 11.50 1.08 -11.12
N LYS A 34 12.70 0.49 -11.18
CA LYS A 34 12.90 -0.91 -11.63
C LYS A 34 12.36 -1.86 -10.54
N LEU A 35 11.10 -1.69 -10.14
CA LEU A 35 10.47 -2.49 -9.11
C LEU A 35 10.41 -3.95 -9.61
N PRO A 36 11.04 -4.91 -8.92
CA PRO A 36 10.64 -6.31 -9.02
C PRO A 36 9.13 -6.43 -8.85
N ARG A 37 8.47 -7.29 -9.64
CA ARG A 37 7.00 -7.46 -9.68
C ARG A 37 6.31 -7.57 -8.31
N ARG A 38 7.02 -8.00 -7.26
CA ARG A 38 6.52 -8.15 -5.89
C ARG A 38 6.23 -6.80 -5.22
N GLU A 39 7.05 -5.79 -5.48
CA GLU A 39 6.92 -4.46 -4.87
C GLU A 39 5.68 -3.70 -5.35
N GLY A 40 5.13 -4.04 -6.53
CA GLY A 40 3.91 -3.42 -7.04
C GLY A 40 2.68 -3.68 -6.17
N PHE A 41 2.60 -4.84 -5.50
CA PHE A 41 1.52 -5.13 -4.55
C PHE A 41 1.67 -4.33 -3.26
N ASP A 42 2.91 -4.23 -2.75
CA ASP A 42 3.20 -3.49 -1.52
C ASP A 42 2.96 -1.99 -1.70
N VAL A 43 3.37 -1.41 -2.84
CA VAL A 43 3.05 -0.01 -3.21
C VAL A 43 1.54 0.22 -3.21
N ARG A 44 0.76 -0.67 -3.86
CA ARG A 44 -0.70 -0.55 -3.90
C ARG A 44 -1.32 -0.63 -2.51
N LEU A 45 -0.89 -1.59 -1.70
CA LEU A 45 -1.37 -1.75 -0.34
C LEU A 45 -1.08 -0.51 0.49
N ALA A 46 0.17 -0.04 0.48
CA ALA A 46 0.62 1.11 1.25
C ALA A 46 -0.15 2.39 0.88
N MET A 47 -0.24 2.69 -0.42
CA MET A 47 -0.96 3.86 -0.92
C MET A 47 -2.45 3.82 -0.57
N THR A 48 -3.07 2.63 -0.60
CA THR A 48 -4.48 2.45 -0.20
C THR A 48 -4.66 2.73 1.30
N LEU A 49 -3.80 2.16 2.16
CA LEU A 49 -3.86 2.37 3.60
C LEU A 49 -3.71 3.86 3.96
N ARG A 50 -2.72 4.52 3.36
CA ARG A 50 -2.48 5.97 3.54
C ARG A 50 -3.65 6.81 3.05
N HIS A 51 -4.25 6.45 1.91
CA HIS A 51 -5.44 7.12 1.39
C HIS A 51 -6.61 7.10 2.39
N HIS A 52 -6.74 6.04 3.18
CA HIS A 52 -7.74 5.92 4.25
C HIS A 52 -7.31 6.52 5.60
N GLY A 53 -6.20 7.26 5.64
CA GLY A 53 -5.72 7.91 6.86
C GLY A 53 -5.06 6.95 7.86
N VAL A 54 -4.72 5.72 7.45
CA VAL A 54 -3.95 4.82 8.31
C VAL A 54 -2.54 5.40 8.48
N THR A 55 -2.18 5.70 9.73
CA THR A 55 -0.85 6.19 10.10
C THR A 55 -0.01 5.12 10.79
N GLU A 56 -0.65 4.11 11.38
CA GLU A 56 0.01 3.02 12.09
C GLU A 56 -0.25 1.69 11.39
N PHE A 57 0.80 0.95 11.02
CA PHE A 57 0.68 -0.25 10.20
C PHE A 57 1.43 -1.46 10.78
N ALA A 58 0.70 -2.53 11.08
CA ALA A 58 1.26 -3.81 11.53
C ALA A 58 1.63 -4.69 10.33
N THR A 59 2.91 -5.03 10.17
CA THR A 59 3.39 -5.90 9.08
C THR A 59 4.67 -6.63 9.46
N ALA A 60 4.81 -7.88 9.03
CA ALA A 60 6.06 -8.64 9.18
C ALA A 60 7.17 -8.16 8.22
N ASN A 61 6.80 -7.41 7.16
CA ASN A 61 7.71 -6.97 6.10
C ASN A 61 8.01 -5.47 6.19
N GLY A 62 8.16 -4.90 7.40
CA GLY A 62 8.24 -3.45 7.60
C GLY A 62 9.27 -2.71 6.74
N LYS A 63 10.39 -3.36 6.38
CA LYS A 63 11.42 -2.81 5.49
C LYS A 63 10.87 -2.43 4.10
N ASP A 64 9.90 -3.17 3.59
CA ASP A 64 9.33 -2.96 2.26
C ASP A 64 8.32 -1.79 2.27
N PHE A 65 7.94 -1.31 3.46
CA PHE A 65 6.96 -0.25 3.67
C PHE A 65 7.56 1.05 4.25
N ALA A 66 8.87 1.08 4.50
CA ALA A 66 9.54 2.17 5.21
C ALA A 66 9.38 3.55 4.55
N GLU A 67 9.26 3.59 3.23
CA GLU A 67 9.23 4.85 2.46
C GLU A 67 7.81 5.42 2.26
N PHE A 68 6.76 4.74 2.73
CA PHE A 68 5.36 5.16 2.49
C PHE A 68 4.79 6.11 3.56
N GLY A 69 5.63 6.56 4.51
CA GLY A 69 5.26 7.62 5.45
C GLY A 69 4.23 7.21 6.52
N PHE A 70 4.28 5.95 6.98
CA PHE A 70 3.60 5.54 8.21
C PHE A 70 4.33 6.12 9.43
N GLU A 71 3.57 6.62 10.40
CA GLU A 71 4.11 7.19 11.65
C GLU A 71 4.64 6.08 12.57
N ARG A 72 3.99 4.91 12.55
CA ARG A 72 4.42 3.74 13.31
C ARG A 72 4.26 2.47 12.50
N MET A 73 5.28 1.62 12.53
CA MET A 73 5.20 0.26 12.01
C MET A 73 5.77 -0.73 13.01
N TRP A 74 5.19 -1.93 13.06
CA TRP A 74 5.72 -3.00 13.90
C TRP A 74 5.43 -4.37 13.31
N ASN A 75 6.31 -5.32 13.61
CA ASN A 75 6.07 -6.72 13.32
C ASN A 75 5.16 -7.31 14.40
N PRO A 76 3.92 -7.70 14.09
CA PRO A 76 3.00 -8.26 15.08
C PRO A 76 3.50 -9.59 15.67
N LEU A 77 4.42 -10.28 14.99
CA LEU A 77 5.01 -11.54 15.48
C LEU A 77 6.08 -11.34 16.55
N GLU A 78 6.61 -10.13 16.68
CA GLU A 78 7.62 -9.78 17.69
C GLU A 78 6.99 -9.18 18.96
N VAL A 79 5.73 -8.76 18.89
CA VAL A 79 4.99 -8.26 20.04
C VAL A 79 4.64 -9.45 20.92
N LYS A 80 5.29 -9.54 22.10
CA LYS A 80 4.92 -10.55 23.09
C LYS A 80 3.47 -10.33 23.52
N PRO A 81 2.61 -11.37 23.51
CA PRO A 81 1.27 -11.23 24.06
C PRO A 81 1.39 -10.80 25.53
N ARG A 82 0.57 -9.83 25.93
CA ARG A 82 0.39 -9.53 27.36
C ARG A 82 -0.07 -10.83 28.00
N ARG A 83 0.76 -11.41 28.88
CA ARG A 83 0.28 -12.47 29.77
C ARG A 83 -0.87 -11.85 30.55
N GLY A 84 -2.09 -12.33 30.31
CA GLY A 84 -3.25 -11.94 31.10
C GLY A 84 -2.88 -12.16 32.56
N GLY A 85 -2.98 -11.08 33.36
CA GLY A 85 -3.02 -11.22 34.81
C GLY A 85 -4.25 -12.04 35.13
N GLY A 86 -4.04 -13.22 35.72
CA GLY A 86 -5.10 -13.91 36.42
C GLY A 86 -5.36 -13.14 37.70
N ASP A 87 -6.54 -12.54 37.80
CA ASP A 87 -7.24 -12.32 39.06
C ASP A 87 -8.33 -13.39 39.18
#